data_AF-A0A350QTA1-F1
#
_entry.id   AF-A0A350QTA1-F1
#
_cell.length_a   1.000
_cell.length_b   1.000
_cell.length_c   1.000
_cell.angle_alpha   90.00
_cell.angle_beta   90.00
_cell.angle_gamma   90.00
#
_symmetry.space_group_name_H-M   'P 1'
#
loop_
_entity.id
_entity.type
_entity.pdbx_description
1 polymer ?
#
loop_
_entity_poly.entity_id
_entity_poly.type
_entity_poly.pdbx_seq_one_letter_code
_entity_poly.pdbx_strand_id
1 'polypeptide(L)'
;MQNVTLAQLGAGSFQRVAVKGANTWDTTSGDENFYNLRTFEHEWVFNDANNEESSYITHCVEIYQGVSVGADYLFESVAIESVPDRPNGGWPGNMGEERARLLRDLYAGWANPSTGGVNGSESERDAIASAFQLMVWEITHENFDAVVAEDMVGQITFEFGAIQRQFDGSGQDVVGDYLTQMIVSLSDGPLQYAELVGWTEENAQDQSRYIPAPGVMMALTGGLALSGRRRRS
;
A
#
# COMPACT_ATOMS: atom_id res chain seq x y z
N MET A 1 -4.96 -14.34 -13.89
CA MET A 1 -4.03 -13.35 -14.47
C MET A 1 -4.81 -12.16 -14.98
N GLN A 2 -4.34 -10.94 -14.72
CA GLN A 2 -4.91 -9.68 -15.20
C GLN A 2 -3.83 -8.92 -15.98
N ASN A 3 -4.15 -8.53 -17.22
CA ASN A 3 -3.27 -7.69 -18.02
C ASN A 3 -3.60 -6.23 -17.75
N VAL A 4 -2.68 -5.49 -17.15
CA VAL A 4 -2.87 -4.12 -16.68
C VAL A 4 -1.70 -3.25 -17.11
N THR A 5 -1.97 -1.98 -17.35
CA THR A 5 -0.95 -0.97 -17.64
C THR A 5 -0.80 -0.05 -16.43
N LEU A 6 0.42 0.24 -15.98
CA LEU A 6 0.63 1.29 -14.98
C LEU A 6 0.41 2.65 -15.65
N ALA A 7 -0.77 3.26 -15.46
CA ALA A 7 -1.12 4.51 -16.13
C ALA A 7 -0.33 5.70 -15.58
N GLN A 8 -0.22 5.78 -14.25
CA GLN A 8 0.52 6.83 -13.55
C GLN A 8 0.86 6.44 -12.11
N LEU A 9 1.75 7.24 -11.52
CA LEU A 9 1.88 7.33 -10.07
C LEU A 9 0.82 8.34 -9.58
N GLY A 10 -0.03 7.91 -8.65
CA GLY A 10 -1.12 8.69 -8.07
C GLY A 10 -0.63 9.64 -6.97
N ALA A 11 -1.40 9.75 -5.88
CA ALA A 11 -1.00 10.58 -4.77
C ALA A 11 0.25 10.02 -4.07
N GLY A 12 1.10 10.91 -3.54
CA GLY A 12 2.27 10.52 -2.78
C GLY A 12 3.45 11.45 -2.97
N SER A 13 4.61 11.01 -2.48
CA SER A 13 5.85 11.79 -2.57
C SER A 13 7.09 10.90 -2.54
N PHE A 14 8.25 11.50 -2.78
CA PHE A 14 9.52 10.82 -2.57
C PHE A 14 9.89 10.89 -1.09
N GLN A 15 10.21 9.75 -0.50
CA GLN A 15 10.64 9.65 0.90
C GLN A 15 12.08 9.20 1.00
N ARG A 16 12.73 9.67 2.07
CA ARG A 16 14.05 9.20 2.50
C ARG A 16 13.86 8.32 3.72
N VAL A 17 14.28 7.07 3.61
CA VAL A 17 14.20 6.07 4.69
C VAL A 17 15.46 5.24 4.71
N ALA A 18 15.79 4.68 5.87
CA ALA A 18 16.68 3.55 5.97
C ALA A 18 15.85 2.28 6.14
N VAL A 19 16.30 1.17 5.58
CA VAL A 19 15.62 -0.11 5.63
C VAL A 19 16.49 -1.10 6.39
N LYS A 20 15.87 -1.90 7.25
CA LYS A 20 16.54 -2.90 8.06
C LYS A 20 15.86 -4.25 7.92
N GLY A 21 16.43 -5.15 7.11
CA GLY A 21 15.74 -6.39 6.74
C GLY A 21 16.10 -7.65 7.51
N ALA A 22 16.98 -7.60 8.51
CA ALA A 22 17.58 -8.82 9.06
C ALA A 22 17.74 -8.90 10.59
N ASN A 23 17.24 -7.95 11.38
CA ASN A 23 17.46 -7.93 12.84
C ASN A 23 16.17 -7.77 13.66
N THR A 24 16.27 -7.99 14.96
CA THR A 24 15.22 -7.79 15.96
C THR A 24 14.73 -6.33 15.97
N TRP A 25 13.44 -6.13 16.29
CA TRP A 25 12.70 -4.85 16.32
C TRP A 25 13.30 -3.75 17.24
N ASP A 26 14.35 -4.07 18.02
CA ASP A 26 14.95 -3.22 19.05
C ASP A 26 16.35 -2.67 18.70
N THR A 27 16.74 -2.64 17.42
CA THR A 27 18.12 -2.27 17.02
C THR A 27 18.23 -1.07 16.06
N THR A 28 19.09 -0.09 16.39
CA THR A 28 19.30 1.16 15.62
C THR A 28 20.47 1.10 14.65
N SER A 29 20.21 0.93 13.35
CA SER A 29 21.09 1.28 12.22
C SER A 29 20.60 0.56 10.95
N GLY A 30 19.58 1.05 10.25
CA GLY A 30 19.16 0.45 8.98
C GLY A 30 20.36 0.13 8.07
N ASP A 31 20.38 -1.09 7.53
CA ASP A 31 21.55 -1.63 6.82
C ASP A 31 21.72 -0.96 5.44
N GLU A 32 20.63 -0.44 4.88
CA GLU A 32 20.60 0.25 3.58
C GLU A 32 19.82 1.58 3.66
N ASN A 33 20.37 2.63 3.05
CA ASN A 33 19.71 3.95 2.99
C ASN A 33 19.12 4.21 1.60
N PHE A 34 17.83 4.54 1.55
CA PHE A 34 17.09 4.89 0.34
C PHE A 34 16.74 6.37 0.34
N TYR A 35 17.20 7.10 -0.68
CA TYR A 35 17.09 8.57 -0.74
C TYR A 35 15.94 9.09 -1.62
N ASN A 36 15.35 8.23 -2.46
CA ASN A 36 14.28 8.61 -3.40
C ASN A 36 13.26 7.47 -3.51
N LEU A 37 12.74 7.02 -2.38
CA LEU A 37 11.77 5.94 -2.37
C LEU A 37 10.41 6.46 -2.85
N ARG A 38 9.85 5.87 -3.91
CA ARG A 38 8.56 6.25 -4.50
C ARG A 38 7.43 5.76 -3.59
N THR A 39 6.88 6.64 -2.75
CA THR A 39 5.76 6.32 -1.86
C THR A 39 4.41 6.71 -2.46
N PHE A 40 4.25 6.43 -3.75
CA PHE A 40 3.08 6.83 -4.51
C PHE A 40 2.09 5.67 -4.62
N GLU A 41 0.81 6.02 -4.66
CA GLU A 41 -0.24 5.15 -5.16
C GLU A 41 0.08 4.72 -6.60
N HIS A 42 -0.25 3.49 -6.95
CA HIS A 42 -0.12 3.00 -8.32
C HIS A 42 -1.49 2.91 -8.98
N GLU A 43 -1.69 3.69 -10.04
CA GLU A 43 -2.93 3.63 -10.82
C GLU A 43 -2.79 2.69 -12.00
N TRP A 44 -3.52 1.59 -11.95
CA TRP A 44 -3.52 0.55 -12.97
C TRP A 44 -4.78 0.60 -13.80
N VAL A 45 -4.61 0.68 -15.12
CA VAL A 45 -5.73 0.62 -16.07
C VAL A 45 -5.76 -0.73 -16.77
N PHE A 46 -6.96 -1.22 -17.02
CA PHE A 46 -7.19 -2.41 -17.83
C PHE A 46 -8.53 -2.28 -18.54
N ASN A 47 -8.66 -3.02 -19.62
CA ASN A 47 -9.93 -3.14 -20.33
C ASN A 47 -10.64 -4.40 -19.84
N ASP A 48 -11.90 -4.26 -19.44
CA ASP A 48 -12.74 -5.41 -19.15
C ASP A 48 -13.10 -6.18 -20.44
N ALA A 49 -13.89 -7.26 -20.30
CA ALA A 49 -14.33 -8.06 -21.44
C ALA A 49 -15.19 -7.29 -22.48
N ASN A 50 -15.66 -6.10 -22.13
CA ASN A 50 -16.47 -5.22 -22.96
C ASN A 50 -15.68 -4.05 -23.57
N ASN A 51 -14.35 -4.02 -23.40
CA ASN A 51 -13.48 -2.88 -23.72
C ASN A 51 -13.83 -1.59 -22.95
N GLU A 52 -14.39 -1.72 -21.75
CA GLU A 52 -14.53 -0.60 -20.83
C GLU A 52 -13.26 -0.48 -19.99
N GLU A 53 -12.63 0.69 -20.06
CA GLU A 53 -11.45 1.00 -19.25
C GLU A 53 -11.87 1.15 -17.80
N SER A 54 -11.27 0.35 -16.93
CA SER A 54 -11.39 0.43 -15.48
C SER A 54 -10.02 0.74 -14.89
N SER A 55 -10.03 1.53 -13.81
CA SER A 55 -8.82 1.92 -13.08
C SER A 55 -8.92 1.47 -11.63
N TYR A 56 -7.82 0.94 -11.09
CA TYR A 56 -7.67 0.62 -9.67
C TYR A 56 -6.41 1.26 -9.12
N ILE A 57 -6.50 1.70 -7.87
CA ILE A 57 -5.33 2.11 -7.10
C ILE A 57 -4.84 0.93 -6.28
N THR A 58 -3.54 0.67 -6.35
CA THR A 58 -2.85 -0.32 -5.53
C THR A 58 -1.69 0.30 -4.77
N HIS A 59 -1.22 -0.42 -3.75
CA HIS A 59 -0.03 -0.07 -2.99
C HIS A 59 1.00 -1.19 -3.06
N CYS A 60 2.26 -0.81 -3.18
CA CYS A 60 3.38 -1.73 -3.32
C CYS A 60 3.56 -2.49 -1.99
N VAL A 61 3.62 -3.81 -2.02
CA VAL A 61 3.94 -4.58 -0.80
C VAL A 61 5.43 -4.82 -0.62
N GLU A 62 6.22 -4.49 -1.65
CA GLU A 62 7.68 -4.56 -1.67
C GLU A 62 8.31 -3.18 -1.80
N ILE A 63 9.47 -3.00 -1.16
CA ILE A 63 10.29 -1.77 -1.28
C ILE A 63 10.98 -1.67 -2.65
N TYR A 64 11.21 -2.82 -3.31
CA TYR A 64 11.78 -2.86 -4.65
C TYR A 64 10.89 -2.14 -5.66
N GLN A 65 11.47 -1.26 -6.47
CA GLN A 65 10.73 -0.43 -7.40
C GLN A 65 10.72 -1.01 -8.83
N GLY A 66 10.02 -2.14 -9.01
CA GLY A 66 10.03 -2.97 -10.22
C GLY A 66 9.07 -2.57 -11.34
N VAL A 67 8.30 -1.48 -11.18
CA VAL A 67 7.31 -1.07 -12.19
C VAL A 67 7.61 0.29 -12.83
N SER A 68 7.17 0.44 -14.07
CA SER A 68 7.37 1.64 -14.90
C SER A 68 6.05 2.13 -15.49
N VAL A 69 5.85 3.44 -15.44
CA VAL A 69 4.65 4.08 -16.01
C VAL A 69 4.61 3.85 -17.53
N GLY A 70 3.44 3.48 -18.03
CA GLY A 70 3.18 3.15 -19.43
C GLY A 70 3.57 1.73 -19.83
N ALA A 71 4.10 0.91 -18.92
CA ALA A 71 4.39 -0.50 -19.20
C ALA A 71 3.21 -1.41 -18.79
N ASP A 72 3.08 -2.51 -19.53
CA ASP A 72 2.09 -3.56 -19.31
C ASP A 72 2.66 -4.69 -18.46
N TYR A 73 1.83 -5.22 -17.57
CA TYR A 73 2.16 -6.31 -16.65
C TYR A 73 1.04 -7.34 -16.59
N LEU A 74 1.41 -8.60 -16.41
CA LEU A 74 0.47 -9.70 -16.29
C LEU A 74 0.46 -10.24 -14.86
N PHE A 75 -0.28 -9.56 -13.97
CA PHE A 75 -0.34 -9.97 -12.57
C PHE A 75 -1.21 -11.20 -12.35
N GLU A 76 -0.73 -12.15 -11.56
CA GLU A 76 -1.56 -13.18 -10.95
C GLU A 76 -2.23 -12.62 -9.68
N SER A 77 -3.51 -12.95 -9.50
CA SER A 77 -4.23 -12.60 -8.27
C SER A 77 -4.12 -13.75 -7.28
N VAL A 78 -3.51 -13.49 -6.14
CA VAL A 78 -3.28 -14.44 -5.05
C VAL A 78 -3.86 -13.91 -3.75
N ALA A 79 -3.93 -14.76 -2.72
CA ALA A 79 -4.33 -14.28 -1.40
C ALA A 79 -3.35 -13.21 -0.89
N ILE A 80 -3.85 -12.20 -0.18
CA ILE A 80 -2.99 -11.09 0.27
C ILE A 80 -1.89 -11.57 1.22
N GLU A 81 -2.14 -12.59 2.05
CA GLU A 81 -1.14 -13.19 2.92
C GLU A 81 0.02 -13.89 2.18
N SER A 82 -0.16 -14.18 0.87
CA SER A 82 0.86 -14.83 0.04
C SER A 82 1.84 -13.85 -0.59
N VAL A 83 1.58 -12.54 -0.55
CA VAL A 83 2.52 -11.53 -1.04
C VAL A 83 3.22 -10.82 0.13
N PRO A 84 4.41 -10.24 -0.04
CA PRO A 84 5.31 -10.40 -1.18
C PRO A 84 5.73 -11.84 -1.44
N ASP A 85 5.59 -12.32 -2.67
CA ASP A 85 6.09 -13.60 -3.12
C ASP A 85 7.38 -13.37 -3.89
N ARG A 86 8.51 -13.76 -3.28
CA ARG A 86 9.82 -13.71 -3.94
C ARG A 86 10.28 -15.10 -4.33
N PRO A 87 10.69 -15.30 -5.60
CA PRO A 87 11.41 -16.49 -5.99
C PRO A 87 12.60 -16.70 -5.04
N ASN A 88 12.64 -17.86 -4.37
CA ASN A 88 13.63 -18.28 -3.36
C ASN A 88 13.41 -17.80 -1.91
N GLY A 89 12.25 -17.23 -1.56
CA GLY A 89 11.88 -16.97 -0.15
C GLY A 89 12.77 -15.92 0.54
N GLY A 90 13.36 -15.01 -0.23
CA GLY A 90 14.14 -13.90 0.33
C GLY A 90 13.26 -12.93 1.10
N TRP A 91 13.85 -12.22 2.07
CA TRP A 91 13.15 -11.20 2.85
C TRP A 91 12.45 -10.16 1.95
N PRO A 92 11.21 -9.73 2.29
CA PRO A 92 10.46 -10.08 3.50
C PRO A 92 9.80 -11.46 3.50
N GLY A 93 9.67 -12.09 2.32
CA GLY A 93 8.87 -13.29 2.12
C GLY A 93 7.38 -13.04 2.32
N ASN A 94 6.58 -14.11 2.18
CA ASN A 94 5.12 -14.02 2.30
C ASN A 94 4.75 -13.43 3.67
N MET A 95 3.87 -12.42 3.67
CA MET A 95 3.55 -11.70 4.91
C MET A 95 2.83 -12.59 5.93
N GLY A 96 2.07 -13.60 5.49
CA GLY A 96 1.29 -14.47 6.35
C GLY A 96 0.01 -13.81 6.89
N GLU A 97 -0.80 -14.60 7.59
CA GLU A 97 -2.16 -14.19 7.98
C GLU A 97 -2.17 -12.99 8.94
N GLU A 98 -1.31 -12.96 9.95
CA GLU A 98 -1.34 -11.90 10.97
C GLU A 98 -0.89 -10.53 10.43
N ARG A 99 0.17 -10.48 9.62
CA ARG A 99 0.55 -9.22 8.93
C ARG A 99 -0.53 -8.79 7.94
N ALA A 100 -1.16 -9.76 7.24
CA ALA A 100 -2.28 -9.47 6.38
C ALA A 100 -3.49 -8.92 7.15
N ARG A 101 -3.74 -9.35 8.40
CA ARG A 101 -4.80 -8.78 9.26
C ARG A 101 -4.51 -7.30 9.57
N LEU A 102 -3.27 -6.94 9.90
CA LEU A 102 -2.87 -5.54 10.08
C LEU A 102 -3.05 -4.71 8.80
N LEU A 103 -2.63 -5.26 7.66
CA LEU A 103 -2.78 -4.59 6.37
C LEU A 103 -4.26 -4.36 6.02
N ARG A 104 -5.13 -5.34 6.27
CA ARG A 104 -6.57 -5.22 6.08
C ARG A 104 -7.19 -4.15 6.99
N ASP A 105 -6.75 -4.03 8.24
CA ASP A 105 -7.20 -2.98 9.14
C ASP A 105 -6.75 -1.58 8.69
N LEU A 106 -5.48 -1.45 8.26
CA LEU A 106 -4.95 -0.20 7.68
C LEU A 106 -5.80 0.25 6.48
N TYR A 107 -6.12 -0.65 5.56
CA TYR A 107 -7.00 -0.36 4.43
C TYR A 107 -8.42 -0.02 4.87
N ALA A 108 -8.98 -0.69 5.88
CA ALA A 108 -10.32 -0.40 6.38
C ALA A 108 -10.43 1.02 6.96
N GLY A 109 -9.40 1.47 7.67
CA GLY A 109 -9.37 2.81 8.28
C GLY A 109 -9.05 3.93 7.29
N TRP A 110 -8.19 3.68 6.31
CA TRP A 110 -7.56 4.77 5.53
C TRP A 110 -7.80 4.72 4.03
N ALA A 111 -8.20 3.58 3.45
CA ALA A 111 -8.46 3.50 2.02
C ALA A 111 -9.93 3.77 1.68
N ASN A 112 -10.14 4.33 0.49
CA ASN A 112 -11.44 4.50 -0.11
C ASN A 112 -11.91 3.14 -0.66
N PRO A 113 -13.04 2.59 -0.17
CA PRO A 113 -13.49 1.26 -0.58
C PRO A 113 -13.95 1.17 -2.05
N SER A 114 -14.08 2.30 -2.74
CA SER A 114 -14.49 2.35 -4.15
C SER A 114 -13.31 2.40 -5.12
N THR A 115 -12.17 2.98 -4.71
CA THR A 115 -11.01 3.18 -5.60
C THR A 115 -9.78 2.41 -5.16
N GLY A 116 -9.67 2.08 -3.87
CA GLY A 116 -8.49 1.49 -3.24
C GLY A 116 -7.41 2.50 -2.84
N GLY A 117 -7.52 3.77 -3.27
CA GLY A 117 -6.60 4.85 -2.87
C GLY A 117 -6.96 5.45 -1.52
N VAL A 118 -6.08 6.24 -0.92
CA VAL A 118 -6.29 6.81 0.42
C VAL A 118 -7.40 7.86 0.44
N ASN A 119 -8.13 7.94 1.55
CA ASN A 119 -9.07 9.02 1.81
C ASN A 119 -8.31 10.30 2.24
N GLY A 120 -8.83 11.48 1.88
CA GLY A 120 -8.25 12.75 2.29
C GLY A 120 -8.66 13.92 1.40
N SER A 121 -8.40 15.15 1.84
CA SER A 121 -8.53 16.34 1.00
C SER A 121 -7.39 16.39 -0.04
N GLU A 122 -7.59 17.10 -1.16
CA GLU A 122 -6.56 17.21 -2.21
C GLU A 122 -5.21 17.74 -1.68
N SER A 123 -5.23 18.61 -0.67
CA SER A 123 -4.03 19.19 -0.07
C SER A 123 -3.27 18.24 0.86
N GLU A 124 -3.94 17.21 1.39
CA GLU A 124 -3.37 16.27 2.37
C GLU A 124 -3.07 14.91 1.74
N ARG A 125 -3.72 14.58 0.63
CA ARG A 125 -3.73 13.25 0.04
C ARG A 125 -2.33 12.72 -0.26
N ASP A 126 -1.40 13.57 -0.70
CA ASP A 126 -0.02 13.16 -0.96
C ASP A 126 0.71 12.73 0.33
N ALA A 127 0.49 13.45 1.43
CA ALA A 127 1.10 13.10 2.71
C ALA A 127 0.48 11.83 3.30
N ILE A 128 -0.85 11.66 3.17
CA ILE A 128 -1.55 10.45 3.61
C ILE A 128 -1.10 9.25 2.78
N ALA A 129 -1.03 9.37 1.45
CA ALA A 129 -0.59 8.29 0.58
C ALA A 129 0.84 7.86 0.87
N SER A 130 1.74 8.83 1.12
CA SER A 130 3.10 8.55 1.55
C SER A 130 3.16 7.83 2.89
N ALA A 131 2.42 8.28 3.89
CA ALA A 131 2.34 7.61 5.19
C ALA A 131 1.77 6.19 5.06
N PHE A 132 0.72 6.03 4.26
CA PHE A 132 0.08 4.75 4.01
C PHE A 132 1.07 3.77 3.37
N GLN A 133 1.77 4.18 2.31
CA GLN A 133 2.74 3.32 1.63
C GLN A 133 3.93 2.95 2.54
N LEU A 134 4.36 3.84 3.42
CA LEU A 134 5.36 3.55 4.44
C LEU A 134 4.84 2.54 5.48
N MET A 135 3.60 2.67 5.94
CA MET A 135 2.94 1.70 6.83
C MET A 135 2.79 0.33 6.17
N VAL A 136 2.43 0.28 4.89
CA VAL A 136 2.36 -0.98 4.13
C VAL A 136 3.71 -1.69 4.20
N TRP A 137 4.80 -0.98 3.91
CA TRP A 137 6.13 -1.59 3.95
C TRP A 137 6.58 -1.95 5.35
N GLU A 138 6.31 -1.11 6.35
CA GLU A 138 6.59 -1.45 7.74
C GLU A 138 5.89 -2.75 8.13
N ILE A 139 4.58 -2.88 7.88
CA ILE A 139 3.84 -4.11 8.18
C ILE A 139 4.41 -5.31 7.42
N THR A 140 4.73 -5.17 6.14
CA THR A 140 5.19 -6.33 5.34
C THR A 140 6.63 -6.72 5.61
N HIS A 141 7.46 -5.81 6.10
CA HIS A 141 8.90 -6.02 6.26
C HIS A 141 9.35 -6.11 7.72
N GLU A 142 8.50 -5.73 8.68
CA GLU A 142 8.80 -5.80 10.11
C GLU A 142 9.04 -7.22 10.59
N ASN A 143 10.04 -7.39 11.45
CA ASN A 143 10.39 -8.64 12.07
C ASN A 143 9.69 -8.77 13.42
N PHE A 144 8.37 -8.92 13.38
CA PHE A 144 7.53 -9.06 14.56
C PHE A 144 7.92 -10.28 15.40
N ASP A 145 8.10 -10.08 16.70
CA ASP A 145 8.19 -11.14 17.71
C ASP A 145 6.80 -11.63 18.15
N ALA A 146 5.79 -10.77 18.02
CA ALA A 146 4.41 -11.12 18.31
C ALA A 146 3.87 -12.11 17.26
N VAL A 147 3.02 -13.03 17.70
CA VAL A 147 2.43 -14.07 16.84
C VAL A 147 0.95 -13.85 16.55
N VAL A 148 0.38 -12.76 17.06
CA VAL A 148 -1.00 -12.31 16.80
C VAL A 148 -0.99 -10.84 16.42
N ALA A 149 -1.80 -10.46 15.44
CA ALA A 149 -1.82 -9.13 14.86
C ALA A 149 -2.03 -8.03 15.91
N GLU A 150 -2.90 -8.26 16.89
CA GLU A 150 -3.21 -7.28 17.93
C GLU A 150 -1.97 -6.90 18.76
N ASP A 151 -1.09 -7.86 19.04
CA ASP A 151 0.17 -7.63 19.77
C ASP A 151 1.27 -7.06 18.87
N MET A 152 1.23 -7.34 17.56
CA MET A 152 2.16 -6.79 16.57
C MET A 152 2.04 -5.26 16.45
N VAL A 153 0.85 -4.69 16.64
CA VAL A 153 0.65 -3.23 16.60
C VAL A 153 1.60 -2.50 17.56
N GLY A 154 1.83 -3.07 18.74
CA GLY A 154 2.73 -2.51 19.75
C GLY A 154 4.22 -2.52 19.38
N GLN A 155 4.58 -3.18 18.28
CA GLN A 155 5.95 -3.29 17.77
C GLN A 155 6.18 -2.42 16.53
N ILE A 156 5.13 -1.83 15.94
CA ILE A 156 5.27 -0.94 14.79
C ILE A 156 5.94 0.36 15.22
N THR A 157 7.11 0.67 14.65
CA THR A 157 7.83 1.90 14.97
C THR A 157 8.79 2.30 13.86
N PHE A 158 8.68 3.55 13.41
CA PHE A 158 9.61 4.09 12.41
C PHE A 158 10.96 4.55 12.99
N GLU A 159 11.18 4.37 14.30
CA GLU A 159 12.48 4.62 14.93
C GLU A 159 13.40 3.39 14.85
N PHE A 160 12.85 2.20 15.11
CA PHE A 160 13.62 0.94 15.22
C PHE A 160 13.14 -0.18 14.32
N GLY A 161 11.97 -0.04 13.69
CA GLY A 161 11.37 -1.05 12.85
C GLY A 161 12.08 -1.24 11.51
N ALA A 162 11.45 -2.03 10.63
CA ALA A 162 11.98 -2.34 9.31
C ALA A 162 12.17 -1.09 8.45
N ILE A 163 11.26 -0.12 8.57
CA ILE A 163 11.36 1.18 7.91
C ILE A 163 11.74 2.24 8.93
N GLN A 164 12.98 2.71 8.85
CA GLN A 164 13.49 3.75 9.73
C GLN A 164 13.43 5.09 9.00
N ARG A 165 12.58 6.00 9.49
CA ARG A 165 12.42 7.34 8.91
C ARG A 165 12.93 8.39 9.88
N GLN A 166 13.82 9.25 9.40
CA GLN A 166 14.22 10.41 10.19
C GLN A 166 13.09 11.44 10.16
N PHE A 167 12.37 11.54 11.27
CA PHE A 167 11.49 12.68 11.53
C PHE A 167 12.35 13.92 11.66
N ASP A 168 12.04 14.98 10.91
CA ASP A 168 12.84 16.20 10.93
C ASP A 168 12.63 17.03 12.21
N GLY A 169 11.72 16.59 13.09
CA GLY A 169 11.39 17.21 14.37
C GLY A 169 10.75 18.59 14.24
N SER A 170 10.45 19.01 13.01
CA SER A 170 9.74 20.25 12.74
C SER A 170 8.23 20.00 12.86
N GLY A 171 7.46 21.00 13.31
CA GLY A 171 5.99 20.95 13.25
C GLY A 171 5.43 21.04 11.83
N GLN A 172 6.17 20.55 10.82
CA GLN A 172 5.83 20.54 9.40
C GLN A 172 5.96 19.13 8.80
N ASP A 173 6.30 18.10 9.58
CA ASP A 173 6.39 16.72 9.10
C ASP A 173 5.00 16.07 9.01
N VAL A 174 4.20 16.53 8.05
CA VAL A 174 2.81 16.08 7.84
C VAL A 174 2.72 14.57 7.57
N VAL A 175 3.72 13.99 6.90
CA VAL A 175 3.80 12.53 6.69
C VAL A 175 3.99 11.81 8.02
N GLY A 176 4.87 12.32 8.90
CA GLY A 176 5.08 11.78 10.23
C GLY A 176 3.84 11.88 11.13
N ASP A 177 3.09 12.97 11.02
CA ASP A 177 1.81 13.14 11.72
C ASP A 177 0.79 12.07 11.30
N TYR A 178 0.69 11.76 10.00
CA TYR A 178 -0.21 10.70 9.51
C TYR A 178 0.27 9.30 9.86
N LEU A 179 1.59 9.02 9.87
CA LEU A 179 2.12 7.76 10.38
C LEU A 179 1.69 7.53 11.84
N THR A 180 1.80 8.56 12.67
CA THR A 180 1.36 8.51 14.08
C THR A 180 -0.14 8.22 14.17
N GLN A 181 -0.96 8.90 13.36
CA GLN A 181 -2.41 8.66 13.33
C GLN A 181 -2.76 7.24 12.86
N MET A 182 -2.04 6.69 11.87
CA MET A 182 -2.25 5.33 11.38
C MET A 182 -1.92 4.29 12.46
N ILE A 183 -0.80 4.43 13.17
CA ILE A 183 -0.43 3.56 14.30
C ILE A 183 -1.49 3.62 15.42
N VAL A 184 -1.96 4.83 15.75
CA VAL A 184 -3.04 5.02 16.73
C VAL A 184 -4.32 4.32 16.26
N SER A 185 -4.67 4.41 14.98
CA SER A 185 -5.88 3.77 14.45
C SER A 185 -5.82 2.23 14.53
N LEU A 186 -4.66 1.62 14.27
CA LEU A 186 -4.47 0.17 14.43
C LEU A 186 -4.60 -0.27 15.90
N SER A 187 -4.36 0.65 16.84
CA SER A 187 -4.45 0.40 18.29
C SER A 187 -5.83 0.70 18.87
N ASP A 188 -6.77 1.24 18.07
CA ASP A 188 -8.07 1.72 18.55
C ASP A 188 -9.18 0.67 18.40
N GLY A 189 -9.13 -0.33 19.30
CA GLY A 189 -10.14 -1.38 19.39
C GLY A 189 -9.84 -2.61 18.53
N PRO A 190 -10.87 -3.43 18.22
CA PRO A 190 -10.68 -4.62 17.39
C PRO A 190 -10.28 -4.27 15.96
N LEU A 191 -9.30 -5.01 15.42
CA LEU A 191 -8.90 -4.88 14.03
C LEU A 191 -10.10 -5.08 13.09
N GLN A 192 -10.29 -4.11 12.21
CA GLN A 192 -11.29 -4.09 11.16
C GLN A 192 -10.81 -4.89 9.95
N TYR A 193 -11.75 -5.13 9.03
CA TYR A 193 -11.51 -5.98 7.87
C TYR A 193 -11.82 -5.25 6.57
N ALA A 194 -10.81 -5.13 5.72
CA ALA A 194 -10.94 -4.84 4.30
C ALA A 194 -10.69 -6.11 3.47
N GLU A 195 -11.49 -6.31 2.41
CA GLU A 195 -11.23 -7.37 1.45
C GLU A 195 -10.07 -6.96 0.55
N LEU A 196 -8.94 -7.67 0.64
CA LEU A 196 -7.73 -7.39 -0.12
C LEU A 196 -7.30 -8.62 -0.92
N VAL A 197 -6.63 -8.37 -2.04
CA VAL A 197 -5.96 -9.38 -2.86
C VAL A 197 -4.52 -8.97 -3.13
N GLY A 198 -3.63 -9.96 -3.20
CA GLY A 198 -2.28 -9.79 -3.67
C GLY A 198 -2.23 -9.88 -5.19
N TRP A 199 -1.42 -9.03 -5.81
CA TRP A 199 -1.05 -9.11 -7.22
C TRP A 199 0.43 -9.41 -7.29
N THR A 200 0.78 -10.53 -7.89
CA THR A 200 2.17 -10.96 -8.04
C THR A 200 2.56 -11.16 -9.49
N GLU A 201 3.80 -10.82 -9.81
CA GLU A 201 4.41 -11.06 -11.12
C GLU A 201 5.93 -11.18 -10.99
N GLU A 202 6.52 -12.22 -11.60
CA GLU A 202 7.92 -12.62 -11.41
C GLU A 202 8.94 -11.48 -11.65
N ASN A 203 8.63 -10.59 -12.59
CA ASN A 203 9.52 -9.51 -13.02
C ASN A 203 9.07 -8.13 -12.56
N ALA A 204 8.04 -8.04 -11.71
CA ALA A 204 7.50 -6.79 -11.21
C ALA A 204 7.48 -6.81 -9.69
N GLN A 205 7.19 -5.66 -9.09
CA GLN A 205 6.93 -5.58 -7.66
C GLN A 205 5.49 -5.98 -7.36
N ASP A 206 5.31 -6.76 -6.31
CA ASP A 206 4.00 -7.19 -5.86
C ASP A 206 3.16 -6.00 -5.35
N GLN A 207 1.84 -6.09 -5.59
CA GLN A 207 0.87 -5.07 -5.19
C GLN A 207 -0.19 -5.64 -4.23
N SER A 208 -0.68 -4.79 -3.35
CA SER A 208 -1.93 -5.00 -2.60
C SER A 208 -3.05 -4.21 -3.25
N ARG A 209 -4.19 -4.86 -3.50
CA ARG A 209 -5.36 -4.23 -4.11
C ARG A 209 -6.59 -4.44 -3.23
N TYR A 210 -7.32 -3.34 -3.00
CA TYR A 210 -8.64 -3.39 -2.37
C TYR A 210 -9.68 -3.99 -3.31
N ILE A 211 -10.53 -4.88 -2.80
CA ILE A 211 -11.68 -5.41 -3.52
C ILE A 211 -12.93 -4.70 -3.00
N PRO A 212 -13.57 -3.83 -3.82
CA PRO A 212 -14.82 -3.20 -3.44
C PRO A 212 -15.89 -4.25 -3.10
N ALA A 213 -16.62 -4.04 -2.00
CA ALA A 213 -17.73 -4.90 -1.65
C ALA A 213 -18.75 -4.95 -2.82
N PRO A 214 -19.44 -6.08 -3.06
CA PRO A 214 -20.35 -6.23 -4.21
C PRO A 214 -21.41 -5.12 -4.36
N GLY A 215 -21.84 -4.51 -3.25
CA GLY A 215 -22.79 -3.39 -3.26
C GLY A 215 -22.21 -2.06 -3.78
N VAL A 216 -20.89 -1.85 -3.67
CA VAL A 216 -20.18 -0.66 -4.16
C VAL A 216 -19.95 -0.75 -5.67
N MET A 217 -19.63 -1.95 -6.18
CA MET A 217 -19.46 -2.21 -7.61
C MET A 217 -20.70 -1.83 -8.43
N MET A 218 -21.90 -2.15 -7.91
CA MET A 218 -23.17 -1.81 -8.56
C MET A 218 -23.40 -0.29 -8.68
N ALA A 219 -22.93 0.49 -7.70
CA ALA A 219 -23.03 1.96 -7.72
C ALA A 219 -22.05 2.60 -8.71
N LEU A 220 -20.85 2.03 -8.87
CA LEU A 220 -19.84 2.51 -9.83
C LEU A 220 -20.29 2.27 -11.28
N THR A 221 -20.88 1.10 -11.60
CA THR A 221 -21.47 0.82 -12.92
C THR A 221 -22.69 1.68 -13.23
N GLY A 222 -23.41 2.17 -12.22
CA GLY A 222 -24.56 3.07 -12.41
C GLY A 222 -24.19 4.56 -12.49
N GLY A 223 -23.06 4.96 -11.90
CA GLY A 223 -22.69 6.37 -11.72
C GLY A 223 -21.81 6.99 -12.82
N LEU A 224 -21.10 6.17 -13.62
CA LEU A 224 -20.20 6.65 -14.68
C LEU A 224 -20.91 7.09 -15.98
N ALA A 225 -22.24 6.93 -16.07
CA ALA A 225 -23.00 7.30 -17.27
C ALA A 225 -23.25 8.81 -17.47
N LEU A 226 -22.75 9.71 -16.60
CA LEU A 226 -23.10 11.14 -16.64
C LEU A 226 -21.95 12.15 -16.81
N SER A 227 -20.68 11.75 -16.95
CA SER A 227 -19.59 12.68 -17.33
C SER A 227 -19.40 12.76 -18.85
N GLY A 228 -20.49 13.01 -19.57
CA GLY A 228 -20.50 13.26 -21.00
C GLY A 228 -19.81 14.58 -21.39
N ARG A 229 -18.52 14.48 -21.72
CA ARG A 229 -17.84 15.09 -22.88
C ARG A 229 -18.41 16.44 -23.38
N ARG A 230 -17.98 17.57 -22.80
CA ARG A 230 -18.07 18.89 -23.47
C ARG A 230 -17.05 18.95 -24.61
N ARG A 231 -17.48 18.66 -25.84
CA ARG A 231 -16.77 19.07 -27.07
C ARG A 231 -16.88 20.59 -27.19
N ARG A 232 -15.74 21.29 -27.21
CA ARG A 232 -15.63 22.69 -27.62
C ARG A 232 -15.75 22.75 -29.16
N SER A 233 -16.63 23.62 -29.65
CA SER A 233 -16.65 24.14 -31.02
C SER A 233 -15.72 25.33 -31.15
#